data_AF-A0A6A6G0K4-F1
#
_entry.id   AF-A0A6A6G0K4-F1
#
_cell.length_a   1.000
_cell.length_b   1.000
_cell.length_c   1.000
_cell.angle_alpha   90.00
_cell.angle_beta   90.00
_cell.angle_gamma   90.00
#
_symmetry.space_group_name_H-M   'P 1'
#
loop_
_entity.id
_entity.type
_entity.pdbx_description
1 polymer ?
#
loop_
_entity_poly.entity_id
_entity_poly.type
_entity_poly.pdbx_seq_one_letter_code
_entity_poly.pdbx_strand_id
1 'polypeptide(L)'
;MADPLTALPMELLHNVLDYLLPTHNVIRKCPSLGPEQRFSPLAPGTPLLNLTLTSHALQSAVNAYSHLLLLRWTHIKAYRPLKTASLEAKRNSFSTLIRLTRTHCVFCGKKSSRKATLMNGLGCCAACDKKEWPDKVTRSDAKKIYG
;
A
#
# COMPACT_ATOMS: atom_id res chain seq x y z
N MET A 1 -31.09 -10.31 -13.93
CA MET A 1 -31.43 -9.88 -12.56
C MET A 1 -30.16 -9.86 -11.74
N ALA A 2 -30.11 -8.97 -10.75
CA ALA A 2 -28.99 -8.47 -9.97
C ALA A 2 -27.89 -9.50 -9.59
N ASP A 3 -26.67 -9.00 -9.53
CA ASP A 3 -25.50 -9.71 -9.02
C ASP A 3 -25.75 -10.16 -7.55
N PRO A 4 -25.67 -11.47 -7.23
CA PRO A 4 -26.02 -12.06 -5.94
C PRO A 4 -25.25 -11.48 -4.74
N LEU A 5 -24.14 -10.78 -4.96
CA LEU A 5 -23.40 -10.08 -3.90
C LEU A 5 -24.21 -8.95 -3.24
N THR A 6 -25.19 -8.37 -3.96
CA THR A 6 -26.07 -7.30 -3.43
C THR A 6 -27.36 -7.82 -2.78
N ALA A 7 -27.64 -9.12 -2.88
CA ALA A 7 -28.80 -9.77 -2.26
C ALA A 7 -28.49 -10.40 -0.89
N LEU A 8 -27.23 -10.31 -0.44
CA LEU A 8 -26.77 -10.91 0.80
C LEU A 8 -27.28 -10.11 2.02
N PRO A 9 -27.70 -10.79 3.11
CA PRO A 9 -27.93 -10.17 4.40
C PRO A 9 -26.70 -9.38 4.87
N MET A 10 -26.92 -8.26 5.54
CA MET A 10 -25.87 -7.30 5.92
C MET A 10 -24.78 -7.95 6.79
N GLU A 11 -25.11 -9.00 7.52
CA GLU A 11 -24.23 -9.80 8.38
C GLU A 11 -23.18 -10.59 7.57
N LEU A 12 -23.54 -11.06 6.36
CA LEU A 12 -22.63 -11.75 5.44
C LEU A 12 -21.75 -10.74 4.69
N LEU A 13 -22.31 -9.58 4.34
CA LEU A 13 -21.55 -8.47 3.79
C LEU A 13 -20.50 -7.97 4.79
N HIS A 14 -20.86 -7.88 6.08
CA HIS A 14 -19.94 -7.55 7.16
C HIS A 14 -18.89 -8.62 7.40
N ASN A 15 -19.19 -9.91 7.29
CA ASN A 15 -18.15 -10.96 7.36
C ASN A 15 -17.12 -10.87 6.22
N VAL A 16 -17.58 -10.58 4.99
CA VAL A 16 -16.68 -10.32 3.85
C VAL A 16 -15.86 -9.06 4.11
N LEU A 17 -16.48 -8.01 4.64
CA LEU A 17 -15.80 -6.76 5.00
C LEU A 17 -14.84 -6.93 6.18
N ASP A 18 -15.13 -7.74 7.20
CA ASP A 18 -14.28 -8.03 8.36
C ASP A 18 -13.07 -8.91 7.97
N TYR A 19 -13.24 -9.79 6.99
CA TYR A 19 -12.13 -10.55 6.39
C TYR A 19 -11.24 -9.68 5.48
N LEU A 20 -11.82 -8.63 4.86
CA LEU A 20 -11.13 -7.63 4.03
C LEU A 20 -10.55 -6.44 4.84
N LEU A 21 -11.06 -6.21 6.04
CA LEU A 21 -10.65 -5.19 7.02
C LEU A 21 -10.06 -5.92 8.25
N PRO A 22 -8.90 -6.57 8.09
CA PRO A 22 -8.35 -7.41 9.14
C PRO A 22 -7.96 -6.54 10.35
N THR A 23 -8.61 -6.76 11.48
CA THR A 23 -8.09 -6.46 12.83
C THR A 23 -7.54 -5.03 13.09
N HIS A 24 -8.49 -4.14 13.43
CA HIS A 24 -8.50 -3.15 14.53
C HIS A 24 -7.58 -1.89 14.47
N ASN A 25 -8.09 -0.65 14.60
CA ASN A 25 -9.30 -0.15 15.26
C ASN A 25 -10.02 0.98 14.50
N VAL A 26 -11.35 0.90 14.46
CA VAL A 26 -12.23 2.04 14.21
C VAL A 26 -12.19 2.96 15.45
N ILE A 27 -11.23 3.89 15.47
CA ILE A 27 -11.31 5.04 16.37
C ILE A 27 -12.17 6.08 15.64
N ARG A 28 -13.28 6.48 16.28
CA ARG A 28 -14.20 7.57 15.87
C ARG A 28 -13.57 8.98 15.88
N LYS A 29 -12.31 9.09 15.50
CA LYS A 29 -11.68 10.34 15.09
C LYS A 29 -10.95 9.97 13.82
N CYS A 30 -11.26 10.61 12.70
CA CYS A 30 -10.38 10.59 11.54
C CYS A 30 -9.03 11.15 12.04
N PRO A 31 -8.01 10.31 12.36
CA PRO A 31 -6.74 10.82 12.79
C PRO A 31 -6.00 11.04 11.49
N SER A 32 -5.99 12.28 10.99
CA SER A 32 -5.06 12.78 9.97
C SER A 32 -4.09 11.70 9.49
N LEU A 33 -4.36 11.06 8.34
CA LEU A 33 -3.62 9.90 7.81
C LEU A 33 -2.18 9.87 8.35
N GLY A 34 -1.97 9.08 9.41
CA GLY A 34 -0.65 8.91 9.98
C GLY A 34 0.30 8.37 8.90
N PRO A 35 1.61 8.61 9.02
CA PRO A 35 2.59 8.07 8.07
C PRO A 35 2.49 6.55 7.88
N GLU A 36 1.93 5.84 8.86
CA GLU A 36 1.79 4.38 8.89
C GLU A 36 0.83 3.78 7.84
N GLN A 37 -0.18 4.53 7.38
CA GLN A 37 -1.21 3.97 6.49
C GLN A 37 -1.05 4.32 5.00
N ARG A 38 0.08 4.93 4.60
CA ARG A 38 0.28 5.41 3.21
C ARG A 38 0.28 4.30 2.15
N PHE A 39 0.42 3.04 2.53
CA PHE A 39 0.58 1.90 1.62
C PHE A 39 -0.34 0.72 1.94
N SER A 40 -1.22 0.86 2.95
CA SER A 40 -1.78 -0.28 3.70
C SER A 40 -2.53 -1.36 2.88
N PRO A 41 -3.23 -1.07 1.77
CA PRO A 41 -3.83 -2.12 0.96
C PRO A 41 -2.93 -2.67 -0.17
N LEU A 42 -1.84 -1.97 -0.53
CA LEU A 42 -0.98 -2.32 -1.67
C LEU A 42 0.49 -2.58 -1.30
N ALA A 43 0.79 -2.71 -0.01
CA ALA A 43 2.11 -3.10 0.43
C ALA A 43 2.47 -4.46 -0.21
N PRO A 44 3.70 -4.64 -0.73
CA PRO A 44 4.09 -5.93 -1.30
C PRO A 44 3.99 -7.05 -0.25
N GLY A 45 3.32 -8.14 -0.61
CA GLY A 45 3.06 -9.27 0.30
C GLY A 45 1.65 -9.29 0.93
N THR A 46 0.78 -8.36 0.59
CA THR A 46 -0.63 -8.35 1.04
C THR A 46 -1.49 -9.36 0.28
N PRO A 47 -2.44 -10.06 0.94
CA PRO A 47 -3.39 -10.97 0.29
C PRO A 47 -4.21 -10.32 -0.83
N LEU A 48 -4.48 -9.01 -0.71
CA LEU A 48 -5.16 -8.21 -1.73
C LEU A 48 -4.43 -8.25 -3.08
N LEU A 49 -3.10 -8.32 -3.08
CA LEU A 49 -2.29 -8.44 -4.29
C LEU A 49 -2.60 -9.74 -5.05
N ASN A 50 -2.72 -10.85 -4.31
CA ASN A 50 -3.02 -12.16 -4.87
C ASN A 50 -4.45 -12.25 -5.39
N LEU A 51 -5.40 -11.61 -4.70
CA LEU A 51 -6.80 -11.55 -5.11
C LEU A 51 -7.00 -10.75 -6.41
N THR A 52 -6.12 -9.78 -6.72
CA THR A 52 -6.21 -9.09 -8.03
C THR A 52 -6.04 -10.02 -9.22
N LEU A 53 -5.35 -11.16 -9.03
CA LEU A 53 -5.14 -12.14 -10.08
C LEU A 53 -6.41 -12.97 -10.38
N THR A 54 -7.38 -12.95 -9.47
CA THR A 54 -8.61 -13.76 -9.59
C THR A 54 -9.83 -12.95 -10.03
N SER A 55 -9.74 -11.62 -10.09
CA SER A 55 -10.87 -10.74 -10.46
C SER A 55 -10.41 -9.53 -11.27
N HIS A 56 -10.95 -9.39 -12.49
CA HIS A 56 -10.71 -8.22 -13.35
C HIS A 56 -11.26 -6.92 -12.74
N ALA A 57 -12.38 -6.99 -12.03
CA ALA A 57 -12.94 -5.82 -11.34
C ALA A 57 -11.99 -5.32 -10.24
N LEU A 58 -11.46 -6.25 -9.44
CA LEU A 58 -10.50 -5.91 -8.39
C LEU A 58 -9.17 -5.42 -8.98
N GLN A 59 -8.70 -6.04 -10.06
CA GLN A 59 -7.52 -5.58 -10.78
C GLN A 59 -7.68 -4.15 -11.30
N SER A 60 -8.84 -3.81 -11.87
CA SER A 60 -9.16 -2.46 -12.33
C SER A 60 -9.17 -1.46 -11.18
N ALA A 61 -9.81 -1.80 -10.06
CA ALA A 61 -9.85 -0.95 -8.86
C ALA A 61 -8.46 -0.70 -8.28
N VAL A 62 -7.61 -1.74 -8.20
CA VAL A 62 -6.22 -1.61 -7.74
C VAL A 62 -5.39 -0.74 -8.68
N ASN A 63 -5.57 -0.89 -10.00
CA ASN A 63 -4.88 -0.05 -10.97
C ASN A 63 -5.29 1.43 -10.85
N ALA A 64 -6.59 1.70 -10.64
CA ALA A 64 -7.12 3.05 -10.42
C ALA A 64 -6.59 3.67 -9.12
N TYR A 65 -6.60 2.93 -8.01
CA TYR A 65 -6.01 3.40 -6.75
C TYR A 65 -4.50 3.66 -6.89
N SER A 66 -3.79 2.78 -7.58
CA SER A 66 -2.36 2.96 -7.85
C SER A 66 -2.07 4.21 -8.67
N HIS A 67 -2.94 4.52 -9.63
CA HIS A 67 -2.85 5.74 -10.42
C HIS A 67 -3.00 7.00 -9.56
N LEU A 68 -4.01 7.07 -8.70
CA LEU A 68 -4.21 8.17 -7.75
C LEU A 68 -3.00 8.36 -6.83
N LEU A 69 -2.42 7.26 -6.36
CA LEU A 69 -1.24 7.31 -5.50
C LEU A 69 -0.01 7.84 -6.24
N LEU A 70 0.20 7.46 -7.50
CA LEU A 70 1.28 7.99 -8.34
C LEU A 70 1.13 9.50 -8.60
N LEU A 71 -0.09 10.00 -8.77
CA LEU A 71 -0.35 11.44 -8.88
C LEU A 71 0.06 12.18 -7.60
N ARG A 72 -0.17 11.56 -6.43
CA ARG A 72 0.21 12.13 -5.13
C ARG A 72 1.71 12.02 -4.82
N TRP A 73 2.41 11.02 -5.35
CA TRP A 73 3.83 10.76 -5.09
C TRP A 73 4.78 11.54 -6.01
N THR A 74 4.60 12.85 -6.04
CA THR A 74 5.45 13.75 -6.83
C THR A 74 6.91 13.72 -6.36
N HIS A 75 7.17 13.43 -5.08
CA HIS A 75 8.50 13.36 -4.48
C HIS A 75 9.33 12.15 -4.95
N ILE A 76 8.69 11.07 -5.40
CA ILE A 76 9.40 9.89 -5.92
C ILE A 76 9.60 10.01 -7.43
N LYS A 77 8.52 10.29 -8.14
CA LYS A 77 8.53 10.42 -9.59
C LYS A 77 7.40 11.35 -10.00
N ALA A 78 7.73 12.46 -10.63
CA ALA A 78 6.74 13.32 -11.27
C ALA A 78 5.90 12.49 -12.26
N TYR A 79 4.60 12.44 -12.01
CA TYR A 79 3.67 11.80 -12.92
C TYR A 79 3.65 12.58 -14.25
N ARG A 80 3.74 11.83 -15.35
CA ARG A 80 3.67 12.40 -16.71
C ARG A 80 2.55 11.69 -17.45
N PRO A 81 1.54 12.43 -17.96
CA PRO A 81 0.50 11.85 -18.77
C PRO A 81 1.09 11.31 -20.08
N LEU A 82 0.53 10.23 -20.59
CA LEU A 82 0.87 9.68 -21.90
C LEU A 82 0.27 10.55 -23.01
N LYS A 83 0.81 10.36 -24.23
CA LYS A 83 0.46 11.19 -25.39
C LYS A 83 -1.02 11.12 -25.77
N THR A 84 -1.70 10.01 -25.48
CA THR A 84 -3.10 9.78 -25.87
C THR A 84 -3.92 9.19 -24.73
N ALA A 85 -5.20 9.55 -24.67
CA ALA A 85 -6.13 9.07 -23.64
C ALA A 85 -6.30 7.54 -23.65
N SER A 86 -6.26 6.91 -24.83
CA SER A 86 -6.33 5.45 -24.97
C SER A 86 -5.13 4.74 -24.35
N LEU A 87 -3.92 5.30 -24.51
CA LEU A 87 -2.71 4.77 -23.86
C LEU A 87 -2.75 4.97 -22.35
N GLU A 88 -3.30 6.10 -21.89
CA GLU A 88 -3.45 6.36 -20.45
C GLU A 88 -4.46 5.39 -19.81
N ALA A 89 -5.58 5.11 -20.47
CA ALA A 89 -6.56 4.13 -20.01
C ALA A 89 -5.99 2.70 -19.90
N LYS A 90 -5.04 2.33 -20.76
CA LYS A 90 -4.38 1.02 -20.76
C LYS A 90 -3.15 0.97 -19.85
N ARG A 91 -2.81 2.06 -19.16
CA ARG A 91 -1.59 2.15 -18.37
C ARG A 91 -1.66 1.23 -17.15
N ASN A 92 -0.63 0.40 -16.98
CA ASN A 92 -0.44 -0.38 -15.77
C ASN A 92 0.24 0.48 -14.68
N SER A 93 -0.58 1.26 -13.98
CA SER A 93 -0.17 2.12 -12.88
C SER A 93 0.29 1.30 -11.67
N PHE A 94 -0.34 0.14 -11.44
CA PHE A 94 0.03 -0.76 -10.36
C PHE A 94 1.45 -1.31 -10.49
N SER A 95 1.85 -1.82 -11.66
CA SER A 95 3.22 -2.31 -11.88
C SER A 95 4.26 -1.19 -11.72
N THR A 96 3.91 0.02 -12.15
CA THR A 96 4.75 1.21 -11.96
C THR A 96 4.92 1.52 -10.48
N LEU A 97 3.83 1.50 -9.71
CA LEU A 97 3.84 1.74 -8.27
C LEU A 97 4.71 0.70 -7.56
N ILE A 98 4.50 -0.59 -7.80
CA ILE A 98 5.29 -1.69 -7.20
C ILE A 98 6.78 -1.56 -7.52
N ARG A 99 7.12 -1.19 -8.77
CA ARG A 99 8.52 -0.95 -9.14
C ARG A 99 9.12 0.22 -8.35
N LEU A 100 8.39 1.32 -8.21
CA LEU A 100 8.85 2.49 -7.47
C LEU A 100 9.00 2.19 -5.97
N THR A 101 8.02 1.53 -5.35
CA THR A 101 8.11 1.13 -3.95
C THR A 101 9.26 0.18 -3.69
N ARG A 102 9.69 -0.63 -4.67
CA ARG A 102 10.85 -1.53 -4.49
C ARG A 102 12.21 -0.86 -4.71
N THR A 103 12.28 0.20 -5.51
CA THR A 103 13.54 0.81 -5.97
C THR A 103 13.86 2.17 -5.36
N HIS A 104 12.85 2.83 -4.76
CA HIS A 104 12.99 4.13 -4.12
C HIS A 104 12.51 4.05 -2.69
N CYS A 105 13.05 4.93 -1.85
CA CYS A 105 12.52 5.19 -0.53
C CYS A 105 11.13 5.79 -0.68
N VAL A 106 10.14 5.11 -0.13
CA VAL A 106 8.74 5.54 -0.26
C VAL A 106 8.43 6.87 0.44
N PHE A 107 9.25 7.28 1.40
CA PHE A 107 9.07 8.52 2.17
C PHE A 107 9.77 9.72 1.54
N CYS A 108 11.03 9.59 1.12
CA CYS A 108 11.81 10.70 0.60
C CYS A 108 12.06 10.65 -0.91
N GLY A 109 11.64 9.58 -1.59
CA GLY A 109 11.78 9.40 -3.04
C GLY A 109 13.18 9.11 -3.54
N LYS A 110 14.22 9.14 -2.70
CA LYS A 110 15.59 8.80 -3.10
C LYS A 110 15.69 7.31 -3.46
N LYS A 111 16.48 6.97 -4.49
CA LYS A 111 16.76 5.56 -4.82
C LYS A 111 17.31 4.83 -3.60
N SER A 112 16.80 3.62 -3.35
CA SER A 112 17.27 2.78 -2.25
C SER A 112 17.05 1.31 -2.56
N SER A 113 18.09 0.51 -2.36
CA SER A 113 17.99 -0.95 -2.34
C SER A 113 17.56 -1.51 -0.99
N ARG A 114 17.65 -0.68 0.07
CA ARG A 114 17.28 -1.05 1.44
C ARG A 114 15.76 -1.16 1.58
N LYS A 115 15.34 -2.07 2.45
CA LYS A 115 13.93 -2.26 2.81
C LYS A 115 13.65 -1.70 4.19
N ALA A 116 12.40 -1.30 4.40
CA ALA A 116 11.94 -0.88 5.71
C ALA A 116 12.00 -2.05 6.70
N THR A 117 12.53 -1.81 7.89
CA THR A 117 12.81 -2.87 8.87
C THR A 117 11.54 -3.59 9.33
N LEU A 118 10.45 -2.84 9.54
CA LEU A 118 9.15 -3.40 9.93
C LEU A 118 8.24 -3.72 8.73
N MET A 119 8.61 -3.28 7.52
CA MET A 119 7.83 -3.46 6.30
C MET A 119 8.74 -3.84 5.12
N ASN A 120 9.27 -5.06 5.13
CA ASN A 120 10.28 -5.53 4.17
C ASN A 120 9.87 -5.43 2.68
N GLY A 121 8.57 -5.30 2.40
CA GLY A 121 8.06 -5.05 1.05
C GLY A 121 8.39 -3.67 0.48
N LEU A 122 8.62 -2.67 1.33
CA LEU A 122 8.82 -1.28 0.93
C LEU A 122 10.30 -0.90 0.92
N GLY A 123 10.73 -0.23 -0.14
CA GLY A 123 12.01 0.44 -0.23
C GLY A 123 12.05 1.61 0.74
N CYS A 124 13.07 1.65 1.59
CA CYS A 124 13.23 2.70 2.59
C CYS A 124 14.71 2.94 2.90
N CYS A 125 15.13 4.20 2.86
CA CYS A 125 16.49 4.56 3.25
C CYS A 125 16.64 4.56 4.78
N ALA A 126 17.86 4.46 5.28
CA ALA A 126 18.15 4.37 6.72
C ALA A 126 17.60 5.55 7.53
N ALA A 127 17.70 6.76 6.98
CA ALA A 127 17.25 7.98 7.64
C ALA A 127 15.73 7.99 7.82
N CYS A 128 14.98 7.66 6.75
CA CYS A 128 13.52 7.54 6.84
C CYS A 128 13.12 6.37 7.74
N ASP A 129 13.81 5.23 7.63
CA ASP A 129 13.50 4.05 8.45
C ASP A 129 13.68 4.33 9.95
N LYS A 130 14.66 5.17 10.35
CA LYS A 130 14.84 5.60 11.74
C LYS A 130 13.79 6.64 12.17
N LYS A 131 13.38 7.52 11.26
CA LYS A 131 12.40 8.57 11.52
C LYS A 131 10.98 8.02 11.69
N GLU A 132 10.59 7.11 10.81
CA GLU A 132 9.23 6.56 10.77
C GLU A 132 9.02 5.48 11.83
N TRP A 133 10.09 4.75 12.21
CA TRP A 133 10.05 3.74 13.25
C TRP A 133 11.11 4.03 14.32
N PRO A 134 10.88 5.05 15.18
CA PRO A 134 11.82 5.43 16.23
C PRO A 134 11.94 4.35 17.30
N ASP A 135 10.87 3.60 17.56
CA ASP A 135 10.78 2.59 18.60
C ASP A 135 11.39 1.23 18.19
N LYS A 136 11.89 1.10 16.95
CA LYS A 136 12.51 -0.14 16.52
C LYS A 136 13.81 -0.35 17.30
N VAL A 137 13.94 -1.53 17.89
CA VAL A 137 15.14 -1.93 18.63
C VAL A 137 15.97 -2.84 17.76
N THR A 138 17.28 -2.61 17.66
CA THR A 138 18.15 -3.52 16.92
C THR A 138 18.27 -4.85 17.69
N ARG A 139 18.55 -5.96 17.00
CA ARG A 139 18.76 -7.27 17.66
C ARG A 139 19.82 -7.18 18.78
N SER A 140 20.85 -6.37 18.59
CA SER A 140 21.92 -6.16 19.58
C SER A 140 21.43 -5.38 20.79
N ASP A 141 20.62 -4.35 20.59
CA ASP A 141 20.06 -3.55 21.68
C ASP A 141 18.99 -4.34 22.45
N ALA A 142 18.16 -5.12 21.76
CA ALA A 142 17.16 -5.97 22.37
C ALA A 142 17.79 -7.02 23.30
N LYS A 143 18.93 -7.60 22.90
CA LYS A 143 19.71 -8.51 23.74
C LYS A 143 20.26 -7.86 25.01
N LYS A 144 20.55 -6.56 25.00
CA LYS A 144 21.06 -5.84 26.18
C LYS A 144 19.94 -5.40 27.12
N ILE A 145 18.76 -5.13 26.57
CA ILE A 145 17.62 -4.59 27.33
C ILE A 145 16.77 -5.73 27.93
N TYR A 146 16.64 -6.85 27.22
CA TYR A 146 15.69 -7.92 27.55
C TYR A 146 16.35 -9.30 27.77
N GLY A 147 17.67 -9.42 27.65
CA GLY A 147 18.42 -10.67 27.81
C GLY A 147 19.48 -10.54 28.89
#